data_AF-A0A2P2IAE4-F1
#
_entry.id   AF-A0A2P2IAE4-F1
#
_cell.length_a   1.000
_cell.length_b   1.000
_cell.length_c   1.000
_cell.angle_alpha   90.00
_cell.angle_beta   90.00
_cell.angle_gamma   90.00
#
_symmetry.space_group_name_H-M   'P 1'
#
loop_
_entity.id
_entity.type
_entity.pdbx_description
1 polymer ?
#
loop_
_entity_poly.entity_id
_entity_poly.type
_entity_poly.pdbx_seq_one_letter_code
_entity_poly.pdbx_strand_id
1 'polypeptide(L)'
;MAYLSEENKLEVEIPSATVAEDYTNYEILVRIGPVEWFVSHRYSDFKTLHQHLTTNHGVAKHLLPPKKIIGNKDPVFIQKRRFDLQVYLQGVVALMQQAIVDELAEFLSLCQYEVLYLRQHLATTHCNIRQGNDQTWYSTLELHAISDGQCRGLPEHAATTTTTDFCNVADAAGTVQKIHCSGSWENWRRSNIIPNELEFNFNLFKKLHTLLLRNCNVLKINNASTLRKTIVLLNAHACNLTNVSDILLCDSVHRDLTEVDDETLKSLPKWLTLRDLNLSNNKITSIDLSISLCNRLETINLSGNKLTSLEYLTKLPYLISVVVSNNCIVELPDLHTRLGNLVHLDLSRNKMVSLRALACLYSLVSLDVSSNLVVDVNEVHHVAKLPCLEDFILTGNPVSTIVDYRTKVMECFGNRCSELCLDNERPTQRELDKVAVLQALRAAREGSTCRLPTLSIASPLSLRQSHNTSITGLVCVCTAGSATAAANSVNDPPDVATAVEEATKFD
;
A
#
# COMPACT_ATOMS: atom_id res chain seq x y z
N MET A 1 16.89 34.01 -10.08
CA MET A 1 18.32 33.89 -9.68
C MET A 1 18.47 32.94 -8.49
N ALA A 2 18.90 31.71 -8.75
CA ALA A 2 19.27 30.75 -7.70
C ALA A 2 20.80 30.60 -7.64
N TYR A 3 21.32 30.34 -6.43
CA TYR A 3 22.76 30.17 -6.17
C TYR A 3 23.06 28.67 -6.05
N LEU A 4 24.05 28.18 -6.82
CA LEU A 4 24.59 26.83 -6.67
C LEU A 4 25.67 26.83 -5.57
N SER A 5 25.76 25.77 -4.78
CA SER A 5 26.84 25.60 -3.79
C SER A 5 28.20 25.46 -4.47
N GLU A 6 29.29 25.77 -3.76
CA GLU A 6 30.65 25.64 -4.30
C GLU A 6 31.01 24.20 -4.73
N GLU A 7 30.34 23.19 -4.18
CA GLU A 7 30.51 21.78 -4.51
C GLU A 7 29.76 21.35 -5.80
N ASN A 8 28.83 22.17 -6.31
CA ASN A 8 27.94 21.85 -7.43
C ASN A 8 28.14 22.82 -8.60
N LYS A 9 29.37 22.87 -9.14
CA LYS A 9 29.69 23.70 -10.32
C LYS A 9 28.87 23.25 -11.54
N LEU A 10 28.20 24.21 -12.17
CA LEU A 10 27.54 24.01 -13.46
C LEU A 10 28.58 23.91 -14.57
N GLU A 11 28.57 22.79 -15.29
CA GLU A 11 29.43 22.54 -16.44
C GLU A 11 28.61 22.20 -17.66
N VAL A 12 29.12 22.61 -18.84
CA VAL A 12 28.45 22.42 -20.12
C VAL A 12 29.45 22.00 -21.19
N GLU A 13 29.06 21.02 -21.99
CA GLU A 13 29.79 20.54 -23.15
C GLU A 13 28.82 20.35 -24.32
N ILE A 14 29.31 20.49 -25.56
CA ILE A 14 28.48 20.23 -26.75
C ILE A 14 29.09 19.04 -27.49
N PRO A 15 28.92 17.78 -27.01
CA PRO A 15 29.63 16.62 -27.56
C PRO A 15 29.31 16.35 -29.03
N SER A 16 28.08 16.64 -29.46
CA SER A 16 27.61 16.27 -30.79
C SER A 16 26.76 17.37 -31.44
N ALA A 17 26.63 17.29 -32.76
CA ALA A 17 25.70 18.08 -33.54
C ALA A 17 25.00 17.18 -34.56
N THR A 18 23.68 17.22 -34.60
CA THR A 18 22.85 16.39 -35.46
C THR A 18 22.21 17.26 -36.55
N VAL A 19 22.30 16.84 -37.80
CA VAL A 19 21.67 17.53 -38.92
C VAL A 19 20.28 16.94 -39.14
N ALA A 20 19.23 17.73 -38.89
CA ALA A 20 17.87 17.45 -39.30
C ALA A 20 17.61 18.02 -40.71
N GLU A 21 16.42 17.74 -41.28
CA GLU A 21 16.07 18.15 -42.65
C GLU A 21 16.24 19.67 -42.88
N ASP A 22 15.87 20.51 -41.91
CA ASP A 22 15.86 21.97 -42.08
C ASP A 22 16.85 22.73 -41.18
N TYR A 23 17.45 22.07 -40.20
CA TYR A 23 18.29 22.71 -39.20
C TYR A 23 19.33 21.77 -38.60
N THR A 24 20.33 22.37 -37.94
CA THR A 24 21.33 21.64 -37.15
C THR A 24 21.02 21.84 -35.67
N ASN A 25 20.87 20.73 -34.97
CA ASN A 25 20.76 20.70 -33.52
C ASN A 25 22.13 20.46 -32.90
N TYR A 26 22.41 21.19 -31.85
CA TYR A 26 23.58 21.02 -31.01
C TYR A 26 23.11 20.33 -29.74
N GLU A 27 23.70 19.17 -29.46
CA GLU A 27 23.40 18.41 -28.27
C GLU A 27 24.32 18.90 -27.16
N ILE A 28 23.72 19.44 -26.10
CA ILE A 28 24.43 20.03 -24.97
C ILE A 28 24.29 19.07 -23.81
N LEU A 29 25.42 18.63 -23.28
CA LEU A 29 25.53 17.89 -22.04
C LEU A 29 25.73 18.89 -20.92
N VAL A 30 24.82 18.88 -19.96
CA VAL A 30 24.86 19.72 -18.77
C VAL A 30 25.17 18.85 -17.57
N ARG A 31 26.10 19.29 -16.71
CA ARG A 31 26.47 18.59 -15.48
C ARG A 31 26.41 19.53 -14.27
N ILE A 32 25.83 19.04 -13.18
CA ILE A 32 25.87 19.67 -11.86
C ILE A 32 26.17 18.55 -10.85
N GLY A 33 27.39 18.54 -10.32
CA GLY A 33 27.85 17.46 -9.44
C GLY A 33 27.73 16.09 -10.14
N PRO A 34 27.07 15.08 -9.53
CA PRO A 34 26.89 13.75 -10.12
C PRO A 34 25.74 13.67 -11.14
N VAL A 35 24.92 14.72 -11.26
CA VAL A 35 23.74 14.74 -12.12
C VAL A 35 24.12 15.30 -13.49
N GLU A 36 23.76 14.56 -14.54
CA GLU A 36 23.96 14.99 -15.92
C GLU A 36 22.73 14.75 -16.78
N TRP A 37 22.51 15.64 -17.76
CA TRP A 37 21.41 15.52 -18.71
C TRP A 37 21.72 16.19 -20.04
N PHE A 38 20.95 15.81 -21.05
CA PHE A 38 21.04 16.38 -22.38
C PHE A 38 19.91 17.35 -22.69
N VAL A 39 20.27 18.53 -23.21
CA VAL A 39 19.35 19.45 -23.88
C VAL A 39 19.78 19.64 -25.33
N SER A 40 18.82 19.95 -26.21
CA SER A 40 19.10 20.11 -27.64
C SER A 40 18.59 21.45 -28.11
N HIS A 41 19.49 22.23 -28.73
CA HIS A 41 19.19 23.58 -29.21
C HIS A 41 19.72 23.77 -30.62
N ARG A 42 18.97 24.52 -31.43
CA ARG A 42 19.45 25.01 -32.73
C ARG A 42 20.14 26.36 -32.54
N TYR A 43 20.95 26.77 -33.51
CA TYR A 43 21.70 28.04 -33.44
C TYR A 43 20.82 29.27 -33.17
N SER A 44 19.57 29.30 -33.64
CA SER A 44 18.65 30.41 -33.36
C SER A 44 18.28 30.54 -31.89
N ASP A 45 18.32 29.45 -31.13
CA ASP A 45 17.97 29.45 -29.72
C ASP A 45 19.14 30.07 -28.93
N PHE A 46 20.40 29.72 -29.27
CA PHE A 46 21.59 30.42 -28.78
C PHE A 46 21.56 31.92 -29.11
N LYS A 47 21.10 32.29 -30.30
CA LYS A 47 20.96 33.69 -30.69
C LYS A 47 19.92 34.41 -29.82
N THR A 48 18.80 33.77 -29.54
CA THR A 48 17.72 34.31 -28.70
C THR A 48 18.21 34.50 -27.27
N LEU A 49 18.86 33.48 -26.70
CA LEU A 49 19.53 33.58 -25.40
C LEU A 49 20.49 34.77 -25.37
N HIS A 50 21.41 34.86 -26.33
CA HIS A 50 22.41 35.94 -26.38
C HIS A 50 21.78 37.33 -26.47
N GLN A 51 20.68 37.48 -27.21
CA GLN A 51 19.96 38.75 -27.30
C GLN A 51 19.39 39.18 -25.95
N HIS A 52 18.79 38.26 -25.18
CA HIS A 52 18.33 38.54 -23.83
C HIS A 52 19.50 38.85 -22.90
N LEU A 53 20.59 38.07 -22.94
CA LEU A 53 21.78 38.30 -22.11
C LEU A 53 22.47 39.63 -22.40
N THR A 54 22.55 40.06 -23.66
CA THR A 54 23.09 41.39 -24.00
C THR A 54 22.17 42.52 -23.54
N THR A 55 20.85 42.36 -23.68
CA THR A 55 19.88 43.41 -23.37
C THR A 55 19.71 43.61 -21.87
N ASN A 56 19.62 42.51 -21.12
CA ASN A 56 19.26 42.51 -19.71
C ASN A 56 20.48 42.45 -18.78
N HIS A 57 21.58 41.83 -19.23
CA HIS A 57 22.73 41.48 -18.38
C HIS A 57 24.08 41.99 -18.93
N GLY A 58 24.09 42.81 -19.98
CA GLY A 58 25.29 43.50 -20.48
C GLY A 58 26.36 42.59 -21.13
N VAL A 59 26.01 41.36 -21.49
CA VAL A 59 26.95 40.43 -22.15
C VAL A 59 27.40 40.97 -23.51
N ALA A 60 28.71 40.97 -23.76
CA ALA A 60 29.29 41.59 -24.94
C ALA A 60 28.80 40.96 -26.26
N LYS A 61 28.36 41.81 -27.20
CA LYS A 61 27.71 41.41 -28.46
C LYS A 61 28.53 40.44 -29.31
N HIS A 62 29.86 40.56 -29.28
CA HIS A 62 30.78 39.82 -30.14
C HIS A 62 31.08 38.39 -29.67
N LEU A 63 30.59 37.98 -28.50
CA LEU A 63 30.89 36.66 -27.93
C LEU A 63 30.21 35.50 -28.67
N LEU A 64 29.02 35.73 -29.25
CA LEU A 64 28.31 34.69 -30.00
C LEU A 64 28.92 34.51 -31.40
N PRO A 65 29.30 33.29 -31.82
CA PRO A 65 29.82 33.06 -33.17
C PRO A 65 28.81 33.45 -34.26
N PRO A 66 29.25 34.04 -35.38
CA PRO A 66 28.36 34.64 -36.36
C PRO A 66 27.51 33.61 -37.13
N LYS A 67 26.35 34.06 -37.60
CA LYS A 67 25.47 33.27 -38.47
C LYS A 67 26.11 33.13 -39.85
N LYS A 68 25.97 31.95 -40.45
CA LYS A 68 26.42 31.63 -41.82
C LYS A 68 25.19 31.22 -42.61
N ILE A 69 24.94 31.90 -43.72
CA ILE A 69 23.71 31.79 -44.51
C ILE A 69 23.86 30.75 -45.63
N ILE A 70 25.07 30.60 -46.18
CA ILE A 70 25.39 29.69 -47.29
C ILE A 70 26.34 28.59 -46.78
N GLY A 71 26.08 27.32 -47.12
CA GLY A 71 26.92 26.21 -46.66
C GLY A 71 26.89 26.01 -45.14
N ASN A 72 25.70 26.19 -44.54
CA ASN A 72 25.44 26.01 -43.11
C ASN A 72 25.27 24.53 -42.72
N LYS A 73 25.03 23.64 -43.69
CA LYS A 73 24.96 22.18 -43.53
C LYS A 73 26.30 21.47 -43.82
N ASP A 74 27.35 22.22 -44.14
CA ASP A 74 28.68 21.66 -44.38
C ASP A 74 29.23 21.01 -43.09
N PRO A 75 29.66 19.73 -43.11
CA PRO A 75 30.09 19.02 -41.90
C PRO A 75 31.27 19.68 -41.17
N VAL A 76 32.25 20.18 -41.92
CA VAL A 76 33.43 20.87 -41.35
C VAL A 76 32.99 22.15 -40.64
N PHE A 77 32.10 22.89 -41.27
CA PHE A 77 31.52 24.09 -40.69
C PHE A 77 30.66 23.80 -39.45
N ILE A 78 29.82 22.77 -39.47
CA ILE A 78 29.02 22.35 -38.30
C ILE A 78 29.94 22.02 -37.14
N GLN A 79 31.02 21.26 -37.39
CA GLN A 79 31.97 20.87 -36.35
C GLN A 79 32.72 22.06 -35.77
N LYS A 80 33.14 23.01 -36.62
CA LYS A 80 33.73 24.27 -36.16
C LYS A 80 32.74 25.06 -35.30
N ARG A 81 31.50 25.24 -35.78
CA ARG A 81 30.45 25.96 -35.04
C ARG A 81 30.12 25.29 -33.72
N ARG A 82 30.10 23.95 -33.65
CA ARG A 82 29.91 23.20 -32.40
C ARG A 82 30.95 23.61 -31.36
N PHE A 83 32.22 23.64 -31.74
CA PHE A 83 33.32 24.05 -30.86
C PHE A 83 33.19 25.53 -30.45
N ASP A 84 32.91 26.42 -31.41
CA ASP A 84 32.74 27.85 -31.12
C ASP A 84 31.56 28.11 -30.18
N LEU A 85 30.43 27.40 -30.35
CA LEU A 85 29.26 27.48 -29.47
C LEU A 85 29.55 26.91 -28.08
N GLN A 86 30.37 25.86 -27.98
CA GLN A 86 30.78 25.32 -26.69
C GLN A 86 31.61 26.34 -25.91
N VAL A 87 32.62 26.94 -26.55
CA VAL A 87 33.45 27.99 -25.92
C VAL A 87 32.58 29.18 -25.49
N TYR A 88 31.65 29.61 -26.35
CA TYR A 88 30.70 30.67 -26.01
C TYR A 88 29.87 30.31 -24.76
N LEU A 89 29.24 29.13 -24.75
CA LEU A 89 28.34 28.74 -23.66
C LEU A 89 29.10 28.53 -22.35
N GLN A 90 30.30 27.93 -22.39
CA GLN A 90 31.19 27.81 -21.24
C GLN A 90 31.58 29.19 -20.69
N GLY A 91 31.85 30.16 -21.56
CA GLY A 91 32.10 31.56 -21.17
C GLY A 91 30.89 32.22 -20.50
N VAL A 92 29.69 32.03 -21.04
CA VAL A 92 28.44 32.53 -20.43
C VAL A 92 28.20 31.90 -19.06
N VAL A 93 28.35 30.59 -18.93
CA VAL A 93 28.20 29.88 -17.65
C VAL A 93 29.23 30.36 -16.63
N ALA A 94 30.50 30.55 -17.03
CA ALA A 94 31.54 31.07 -16.14
C ALA A 94 31.26 32.50 -15.65
N LEU A 95 30.69 33.36 -16.49
CA LEU A 95 30.28 34.72 -16.10
C LEU A 95 29.12 34.74 -15.10
N MET A 96 28.26 33.72 -15.11
CA MET A 96 27.02 33.65 -14.34
C MET A 96 27.02 32.53 -13.29
N GLN A 97 28.21 32.02 -12.95
CA GLN A 97 28.35 30.85 -12.08
C GLN A 97 27.86 31.11 -10.66
N GLN A 98 27.98 32.36 -10.18
CA GLN A 98 27.51 32.76 -8.86
C GLN A 98 26.00 33.04 -8.82
N ALA A 99 25.39 33.46 -9.94
CA ALA A 99 23.97 33.76 -9.99
C ALA A 99 23.43 33.46 -11.39
N ILE A 100 22.82 32.30 -11.55
CA ILE A 100 22.28 31.88 -12.84
C ILE A 100 20.99 32.66 -13.08
N VAL A 101 20.97 33.38 -14.20
CA VAL A 101 19.82 34.16 -14.67
C VAL A 101 18.75 33.25 -15.25
N ASP A 102 17.49 33.67 -15.18
CA ASP A 102 16.35 32.82 -15.51
C ASP A 102 16.36 32.40 -16.99
N GLU A 103 16.85 33.26 -17.90
CA GLU A 103 16.98 32.92 -19.32
C GLU A 103 17.99 31.80 -19.58
N LEU A 104 19.09 31.77 -18.82
CA LEU A 104 20.09 30.70 -18.91
C LEU A 104 19.57 29.42 -18.25
N ALA A 105 18.85 29.54 -17.13
CA ALA A 105 18.23 28.42 -16.45
C ALA A 105 17.18 27.71 -17.34
N GLU A 106 16.35 28.47 -18.06
CA GLU A 106 15.39 27.94 -19.02
C GLU A 106 16.09 27.28 -20.20
N PHE A 107 17.11 27.94 -20.76
CA PHE A 107 17.90 27.40 -21.87
C PHE A 107 18.55 26.05 -21.50
N LEU A 108 19.05 25.89 -20.27
CA LEU A 108 19.65 24.64 -19.81
C LEU A 108 18.65 23.65 -19.21
N SER A 109 17.35 24.01 -19.18
CA SER A 109 16.26 23.21 -18.57
C SER A 109 16.47 22.88 -17.10
N LEU A 110 17.07 23.79 -16.31
CA LEU A 110 17.37 23.55 -14.89
C LEU A 110 16.11 23.22 -14.07
N CYS A 111 14.96 23.81 -14.40
CA CYS A 111 13.67 23.54 -13.74
C CYS A 111 13.16 22.10 -13.86
N GLN A 112 13.77 21.25 -14.70
CA GLN A 112 13.37 19.85 -14.88
C GLN A 112 14.30 18.85 -14.19
N TYR A 113 15.52 19.26 -13.85
CA TYR A 113 16.61 18.36 -13.46
C TYR A 113 17.35 18.79 -12.19
N GLU A 114 17.41 20.10 -11.91
CA GLU A 114 18.10 20.64 -10.75
C GLU A 114 17.10 20.89 -9.61
N VAL A 115 17.41 20.40 -8.41
CA VAL A 115 16.48 20.29 -7.28
C VAL A 115 15.97 21.66 -6.80
N LEU A 116 16.82 22.69 -6.75
CA LEU A 116 16.42 24.03 -6.32
C LEU A 116 15.47 24.67 -7.34
N TYR A 117 15.76 24.53 -8.63
CA TYR A 117 14.90 25.05 -9.69
C TYR A 117 13.59 24.27 -9.83
N LEU A 118 13.63 22.94 -9.68
CA LEU A 118 12.44 22.08 -9.56
C LEU A 118 11.57 22.58 -8.41
N ARG A 119 12.15 22.82 -7.23
CA ARG A 119 11.44 23.33 -6.06
C ARG A 119 10.80 24.70 -6.28
N GLN A 120 11.51 25.65 -6.90
CA GLN A 120 10.95 26.96 -7.25
C GLN A 120 9.81 26.84 -8.27
N HIS A 121 9.98 25.96 -9.26
CA HIS A 121 8.93 25.67 -10.23
C HIS A 121 7.71 25.05 -9.54
N LEU A 122 7.92 24.13 -8.60
CA LEU A 122 6.84 23.57 -7.78
C LEU A 122 6.18 24.68 -6.94
N ALA A 123 6.93 25.58 -6.31
CA ALA A 123 6.36 26.70 -5.55
C ALA A 123 5.43 27.56 -6.41
N THR A 124 5.84 27.91 -7.62
CA THR A 124 5.06 28.78 -8.51
C THR A 124 3.86 28.07 -9.15
N THR A 125 4.01 26.81 -9.56
CA THR A 125 2.94 26.02 -10.17
C THR A 125 1.95 25.47 -9.15
N HIS A 126 2.44 25.05 -7.98
CA HIS A 126 1.68 24.49 -6.87
C HIS A 126 1.29 25.50 -5.79
N CYS A 127 1.61 26.79 -5.89
CA CYS A 127 0.84 27.82 -5.17
C CYS A 127 -0.67 27.80 -5.57
N ASN A 128 -1.02 27.11 -6.67
CA ASN A 128 -2.39 26.74 -7.02
C ASN A 128 -2.92 25.48 -6.29
N ILE A 129 -2.16 24.82 -5.41
CA ILE A 129 -2.67 23.84 -4.41
C ILE A 129 -3.73 24.50 -3.51
N ARG A 130 -3.74 25.84 -3.44
CA ARG A 130 -4.79 26.61 -2.77
C ARG A 130 -6.18 26.48 -3.42
N GLN A 131 -6.33 25.80 -4.55
CA GLN A 131 -7.62 25.56 -5.20
C GLN A 131 -7.96 24.06 -5.27
N GLY A 132 -8.40 23.52 -4.14
CA GLY A 132 -9.60 22.67 -4.10
C GLY A 132 -9.54 21.24 -4.64
N ASN A 133 -8.38 20.68 -4.99
CA ASN A 133 -8.29 19.25 -5.30
C ASN A 133 -7.77 18.46 -4.10
N ASP A 134 -8.65 17.66 -3.50
CA ASP A 134 -8.36 16.71 -2.41
C ASP A 134 -7.33 15.62 -2.77
N GLN A 135 -6.81 15.60 -4.00
CA GLN A 135 -5.85 14.60 -4.48
C GLN A 135 -4.67 15.28 -5.16
N THR A 136 -3.49 15.18 -4.56
CA THR A 136 -2.24 15.68 -5.13
C THR A 136 -1.37 14.53 -5.63
N TRP A 137 -0.92 14.62 -6.87
CA TRP A 137 0.00 13.67 -7.49
C TRP A 137 1.42 14.22 -7.42
N TYR A 138 2.35 13.37 -7.00
CA TYR A 138 3.77 13.66 -6.97
C TYR A 138 4.55 12.49 -7.57
N SER A 139 5.65 12.80 -8.25
CA SER A 139 6.73 11.85 -8.51
C SER A 139 7.65 11.77 -7.30
N THR A 140 8.44 10.70 -7.20
CA THR A 140 9.48 10.60 -6.16
C THR A 140 10.54 11.70 -6.29
N LEU A 141 10.81 12.19 -7.51
CA LEU A 141 11.69 13.34 -7.74
C LEU A 141 11.12 14.64 -7.14
N GLU A 142 9.83 14.91 -7.32
CA GLU A 142 9.18 16.08 -6.74
C GLU A 142 9.12 15.99 -5.22
N LEU A 143 8.80 14.80 -4.67
CA LEU A 143 8.86 14.58 -3.22
C LEU A 143 10.29 14.75 -2.69
N HIS A 144 11.31 14.25 -3.38
CA HIS A 144 12.72 14.48 -3.03
C HIS A 144 13.03 15.99 -3.00
N ALA A 145 12.61 16.72 -4.03
CA ALA A 145 12.82 18.16 -4.10
C ALA A 145 12.11 18.93 -2.98
N ILE A 146 10.90 18.52 -2.59
CA ILE A 146 10.16 19.09 -1.45
C ILE A 146 10.80 18.70 -0.10
N SER A 147 11.33 17.49 -0.02
CA SER A 147 11.90 16.89 1.20
C SER A 147 13.26 17.43 1.58
N ASP A 148 14.08 17.81 0.60
CA ASP A 148 15.47 18.24 0.75
C ASP A 148 15.61 19.68 1.33
N GLY A 149 14.82 19.98 2.36
CA GLY A 149 14.71 21.30 2.99
C GLY A 149 15.92 21.73 3.83
N GLN A 150 17.10 21.14 3.66
CA GLN A 150 18.32 21.79 4.14
C GLN A 150 18.74 22.82 3.09
N CYS A 151 18.46 24.09 3.37
CA CYS A 151 19.16 25.22 2.73
C CYS A 151 20.65 25.17 3.14
N ARG A 152 21.40 24.16 2.69
CA ARG A 152 22.86 24.16 2.82
C ARG A 152 23.41 25.14 1.79
N GLY A 153 23.78 26.33 2.27
CA GLY A 153 24.69 27.22 1.53
C GLY A 153 24.06 28.35 0.72
N LEU A 154 22.85 28.82 1.04
CA LEU A 154 22.37 30.08 0.44
C LEU A 154 23.09 31.28 1.08
N PRO A 155 23.69 32.20 0.30
CA PRO A 155 24.23 33.46 0.82
C PRO A 155 23.13 34.31 1.45
N GLU A 156 23.41 35.00 2.56
CA GLU A 156 22.45 35.85 3.31
C GLU A 156 21.70 36.88 2.45
N HIS A 157 22.25 37.27 1.30
CA HIS A 157 21.66 38.26 0.40
C HIS A 157 20.68 37.69 -0.65
N ALA A 158 20.63 36.37 -0.83
CA ALA A 158 19.67 35.67 -1.72
C ALA A 158 18.41 35.18 -0.98
N ALA A 159 18.39 35.39 0.34
CA ALA A 159 17.45 34.76 1.25
C ALA A 159 16.01 35.19 1.01
N THR A 160 15.71 36.42 0.58
CA THR A 160 14.34 36.93 0.69
C THR A 160 13.32 36.24 -0.23
N THR A 161 13.64 35.96 -1.50
CA THR A 161 12.72 35.34 -2.47
C THR A 161 12.69 33.81 -2.37
N THR A 162 13.85 33.18 -2.22
CA THR A 162 13.95 31.72 -2.11
C THR A 162 13.37 31.17 -0.80
N THR A 163 13.49 31.93 0.30
CA THR A 163 12.84 31.57 1.57
C THR A 163 11.32 31.76 1.51
N THR A 164 10.81 32.78 0.83
CA THR A 164 9.36 32.95 0.65
C THR A 164 8.77 31.81 -0.18
N ASP A 165 9.46 31.37 -1.23
CA ASP A 165 9.02 30.24 -2.07
C ASP A 165 8.97 28.93 -1.27
N PHE A 166 9.97 28.67 -0.42
CA PHE A 166 9.96 27.48 0.44
C PHE A 166 8.86 27.53 1.50
N CYS A 167 8.65 28.68 2.16
CA CYS A 167 7.55 28.86 3.10
C CYS A 167 6.19 28.59 2.43
N ASN A 168 5.99 29.08 1.20
CA ASN A 168 4.77 28.83 0.43
C ASN A 168 4.57 27.32 0.13
N VAL A 169 5.62 26.60 -0.27
CA VAL A 169 5.56 25.15 -0.51
C VAL A 169 5.29 24.38 0.78
N ALA A 170 5.96 24.74 1.88
CA ALA A 170 5.78 24.10 3.18
C ALA A 170 4.36 24.32 3.73
N ASP A 171 3.83 25.54 3.59
CA ASP A 171 2.46 25.87 3.99
C ASP A 171 1.44 25.10 3.15
N ALA A 172 1.65 25.02 1.83
CA ALA A 172 0.79 24.23 0.94
C ALA A 172 0.85 22.74 1.31
N ALA A 173 2.04 22.16 1.45
CA ALA A 173 2.24 20.77 1.86
C ALA A 173 1.58 20.45 3.21
N GLY A 174 1.61 21.38 4.16
CA GLY A 174 0.96 21.23 5.48
C GLY A 174 -0.56 21.09 5.44
N THR A 175 -1.20 21.46 4.33
CA THR A 175 -2.66 21.33 4.15
C THR A 175 -3.09 20.04 3.44
N VAL A 176 -2.17 19.34 2.78
CA VAL A 176 -2.47 18.15 1.96
C VAL A 176 -2.91 16.98 2.84
N GLN A 177 -4.02 16.36 2.47
CA GLN A 177 -4.58 15.21 3.18
C GLN A 177 -4.38 13.88 2.45
N LYS A 178 -4.16 13.91 1.13
CA LYS A 178 -4.02 12.72 0.31
C LYS A 178 -2.97 12.89 -0.78
N ILE A 179 -2.00 11.97 -0.79
CA ILE A 179 -0.90 11.94 -1.75
C ILE A 179 -0.99 10.69 -2.60
N HIS A 180 -0.90 10.88 -3.91
CA HIS A 180 -0.55 9.85 -4.87
C HIS A 180 0.92 10.04 -5.26
N CYS A 181 1.75 9.05 -5.01
CA CYS A 181 3.16 9.07 -5.35
C CYS A 181 3.49 7.94 -6.32
N SER A 182 4.15 8.27 -7.43
CA SER A 182 4.63 7.31 -8.41
C SER A 182 6.14 7.35 -8.56
N GLY A 183 6.78 6.19 -8.41
CA GLY A 183 8.21 6.00 -8.64
C GLY A 183 8.54 5.47 -10.03
N SER A 184 9.80 5.62 -10.43
CA SER A 184 10.34 5.06 -11.68
C SER A 184 11.77 4.57 -11.47
N TRP A 185 12.09 3.43 -12.09
CA TRP A 185 13.44 2.87 -12.19
C TRP A 185 14.13 3.25 -13.51
N GLU A 186 13.41 3.91 -14.42
CA GLU A 186 13.98 4.44 -15.66
C GLU A 186 14.60 5.82 -15.42
N ASN A 187 15.58 6.14 -16.24
CA ASN A 187 16.17 7.48 -16.28
C ASN A 187 15.09 8.53 -16.49
N TRP A 188 15.12 9.58 -15.66
CA TRP A 188 14.21 10.70 -15.78
C TRP A 188 14.54 11.48 -17.05
N ARG A 189 13.71 11.30 -18.07
CA ARG A 189 13.85 11.96 -19.38
C ARG A 189 15.24 11.69 -19.96
N ARG A 190 15.99 12.74 -20.30
CA ARG A 190 17.33 12.66 -20.91
C ARG A 190 18.46 12.84 -19.87
N SER A 191 18.21 12.50 -18.61
CA SER A 191 19.18 12.59 -17.52
C SER A 191 19.66 11.21 -17.05
N ASN A 192 20.64 11.20 -16.16
CA ASN A 192 21.03 10.02 -15.38
C ASN A 192 20.28 9.90 -14.04
N ILE A 193 19.29 10.76 -13.77
CA ILE A 193 18.52 10.74 -12.52
C ILE A 193 17.59 9.52 -12.54
N ILE A 194 17.67 8.68 -11.51
CA ILE A 194 16.71 7.59 -11.30
C ILE A 194 15.81 7.97 -10.12
N PRO A 195 14.52 8.28 -10.36
CA PRO A 195 13.63 8.78 -9.30
C PRO A 195 13.51 7.85 -8.08
N ASN A 196 13.63 6.53 -8.26
CA ASN A 196 13.59 5.54 -7.18
C ASN A 196 14.91 5.38 -6.40
N GLU A 197 15.97 6.08 -6.80
CA GLU A 197 17.23 6.14 -6.03
C GLU A 197 17.33 7.35 -5.12
N LEU A 198 16.42 8.32 -5.29
CA LEU A 198 16.38 9.55 -4.52
C LEU A 198 15.66 9.35 -3.17
N GLU A 199 16.23 9.91 -2.11
CA GLU A 199 15.65 9.88 -0.78
C GLU A 199 14.56 10.95 -0.60
N PHE A 200 13.45 10.61 0.04
CA PHE A 200 12.37 11.57 0.29
C PHE A 200 11.68 11.31 1.62
N ASN A 201 10.99 12.30 2.17
CA ASN A 201 10.28 12.20 3.44
C ASN A 201 8.91 12.89 3.36
N PHE A 202 8.13 12.74 4.43
CA PHE A 202 6.77 13.30 4.50
C PHE A 202 6.60 14.31 5.63
N ASN A 203 7.69 14.88 6.16
CA ASN A 203 7.66 15.72 7.37
C ASN A 203 6.83 16.99 7.22
N LEU A 204 6.74 17.55 6.01
CA LEU A 204 5.95 18.74 5.74
C LEU A 204 4.44 18.45 5.70
N PHE A 205 4.02 17.21 5.48
CA PHE A 205 2.62 16.82 5.29
C PHE A 205 1.93 16.43 6.60
N LYS A 206 1.80 17.40 7.51
CA LYS A 206 1.31 17.19 8.89
C LYS A 206 -0.15 16.71 9.00
N LYS A 207 -0.95 16.83 7.94
CA LYS A 207 -2.38 16.46 7.89
C LYS A 207 -2.65 15.29 6.94
N LEU A 208 -1.63 14.52 6.57
CA LEU A 208 -1.77 13.43 5.61
C LEU A 208 -2.52 12.24 6.21
N HIS A 209 -3.65 11.88 5.62
CA HIS A 209 -4.48 10.74 6.02
C HIS A 209 -4.42 9.59 5.03
N THR A 210 -4.16 9.88 3.75
CA THR A 210 -4.12 8.87 2.68
C THR A 210 -2.80 8.96 1.92
N LEU A 211 -2.03 7.87 1.90
CA LEU A 211 -0.80 7.76 1.16
C LEU A 211 -0.88 6.60 0.17
N LEU A 212 -0.77 6.91 -1.12
CA LEU A 212 -0.85 5.94 -2.21
C LEU A 212 0.48 5.92 -2.96
N LEU A 213 1.32 4.93 -2.66
CA LEU A 213 2.60 4.69 -3.31
C LEU A 213 2.43 3.65 -4.41
N ARG A 214 2.93 3.96 -5.61
CA ARG A 214 2.93 3.06 -6.75
C ARG A 214 4.32 2.99 -7.37
N ASN A 215 4.87 1.79 -7.49
CA ASN A 215 6.19 1.58 -8.09
C ASN A 215 7.30 2.42 -7.41
N CYS A 216 7.12 2.76 -6.14
CA CYS A 216 8.07 3.54 -5.35
C CYS A 216 9.08 2.61 -4.68
N ASN A 217 10.33 3.06 -4.59
CA ASN A 217 11.29 2.44 -3.71
C ASN A 217 11.06 2.90 -2.26
N VAL A 218 10.33 2.11 -1.47
CA VAL A 218 9.99 2.47 -0.09
C VAL A 218 11.21 2.54 0.83
N LEU A 219 12.33 1.91 0.45
CA LEU A 219 13.61 1.97 1.15
C LEU A 219 14.29 3.34 1.06
N LYS A 220 13.77 4.25 0.24
CA LYS A 220 14.27 5.63 0.15
C LYS A 220 13.40 6.61 0.92
N ILE A 221 12.37 6.11 1.62
CA ILE A 221 11.53 6.94 2.48
C ILE A 221 12.25 7.14 3.82
N ASN A 222 12.58 8.39 4.14
CA ASN A 222 13.20 8.77 5.41
C ASN A 222 12.18 9.42 6.33
N ASN A 223 12.41 9.36 7.65
CA ASN A 223 11.66 10.13 8.65
C ASN A 223 10.12 10.02 8.53
N ALA A 224 9.60 8.81 8.30
CA ALA A 224 8.17 8.56 8.15
C ALA A 224 7.40 8.46 9.50
N SER A 225 8.00 8.86 10.62
CA SER A 225 7.40 8.72 11.96
C SER A 225 6.13 9.54 12.14
N THR A 226 6.01 10.65 11.42
CA THR A 226 4.81 11.48 11.35
C THR A 226 3.63 10.73 10.73
N LEU A 227 3.88 9.86 9.74
CA LEU A 227 2.84 9.08 9.05
C LEU A 227 2.06 8.17 10.00
N ARG A 228 2.75 7.56 10.98
CA ARG A 228 2.13 6.62 11.94
C ARG A 228 1.01 7.22 12.78
N LYS A 229 1.03 8.54 12.96
CA LYS A 229 0.05 9.27 13.79
C LYS A 229 -1.21 9.69 13.02
N THR A 230 -1.11 9.86 11.71
CA THR A 230 -2.16 10.52 10.91
C THR A 230 -2.73 9.64 9.81
N ILE A 231 -1.95 8.70 9.27
CA ILE A 231 -2.39 7.87 8.14
C ILE A 231 -3.50 6.93 8.55
N VAL A 232 -4.59 6.96 7.79
CA VAL A 232 -5.76 6.08 7.88
C VAL A 232 -5.72 5.03 6.77
N LEU A 233 -5.28 5.42 5.57
CA LEU A 233 -5.14 4.53 4.42
C LEU A 233 -3.72 4.59 3.88
N LEU A 234 -3.02 3.45 3.92
CA LEU A 234 -1.69 3.27 3.37
C LEU A 234 -1.73 2.25 2.23
N ASN A 235 -1.25 2.66 1.06
CA ASN A 235 -1.11 1.79 -0.09
C ASN A 235 0.35 1.81 -0.58
N ALA A 236 0.94 0.64 -0.74
CA ALA A 236 2.23 0.42 -1.35
C ALA A 236 2.10 -0.64 -2.47
N HIS A 237 1.47 -0.24 -3.58
CA HIS A 237 1.20 -1.08 -4.73
C HIS A 237 2.43 -1.20 -5.62
N ALA A 238 2.78 -2.43 -6.01
CA ALA A 238 3.88 -2.68 -6.95
C ALA A 238 5.22 -2.04 -6.55
N CYS A 239 5.50 -1.93 -5.26
CA CYS A 239 6.69 -1.30 -4.70
C CYS A 239 7.88 -2.27 -4.50
N ASN A 240 7.81 -3.47 -5.11
CA ASN A 240 8.81 -4.54 -4.99
C ASN A 240 9.06 -5.01 -3.55
N LEU A 241 8.08 -4.89 -2.66
CA LEU A 241 8.22 -5.32 -1.26
C LEU A 241 8.44 -6.84 -1.16
N THR A 242 9.37 -7.26 -0.32
CA THR A 242 9.60 -8.67 0.02
C THR A 242 9.07 -9.04 1.40
N ASN A 243 8.96 -8.05 2.30
CA ASN A 243 8.38 -8.23 3.64
C ASN A 243 7.37 -7.12 3.95
N VAL A 244 6.48 -7.36 4.90
CA VAL A 244 5.50 -6.37 5.37
C VAL A 244 6.20 -5.24 6.14
N SER A 245 7.25 -5.59 6.88
CA SER A 245 8.14 -4.65 7.57
C SER A 245 8.77 -3.61 6.66
N ASP A 246 8.92 -3.90 5.36
CA ASP A 246 9.52 -2.98 4.39
C ASP A 246 8.89 -1.60 4.38
N ILE A 247 7.57 -1.56 4.55
CA ILE A 247 6.79 -0.33 4.56
C ILE A 247 6.34 0.04 5.98
N LEU A 248 6.00 -0.95 6.81
CA LEU A 248 5.52 -0.69 8.16
C LEU A 248 6.62 -0.21 9.11
N LEU A 249 7.90 -0.36 8.75
CA LEU A 249 9.09 0.11 9.47
C LEU A 249 9.98 1.04 8.63
N CYS A 250 9.43 1.70 7.60
CA CYS A 250 10.21 2.58 6.71
C CYS A 250 10.84 3.79 7.43
N ASP A 251 10.29 4.23 8.56
CA ASP A 251 10.79 5.36 9.34
C ASP A 251 11.89 5.03 10.34
N SER A 252 12.10 3.76 10.67
CA SER A 252 13.15 3.31 11.60
C SER A 252 14.58 3.55 11.07
N VAL A 253 14.69 4.13 9.87
CA VAL A 253 15.89 4.49 9.12
C VAL A 253 16.70 3.24 8.71
N HIS A 254 16.18 2.53 7.71
CA HIS A 254 16.87 1.59 6.80
C HIS A 254 17.46 0.26 7.31
N ARG A 255 17.01 -0.17 8.49
CA ARG A 255 16.92 -1.59 8.94
C ARG A 255 18.18 -2.26 9.51
N ASP A 256 18.62 -1.78 10.67
CA ASP A 256 19.55 -2.53 11.54
C ASP A 256 18.88 -3.67 12.35
N LEU A 257 17.57 -3.87 12.20
CA LEU A 257 16.86 -4.96 12.87
C LEU A 257 16.96 -6.24 12.04
N THR A 258 17.96 -7.07 12.34
CA THR A 258 18.13 -8.40 11.73
C THR A 258 17.01 -9.37 12.13
N GLU A 259 16.44 -9.19 13.33
CA GLU A 259 15.30 -9.94 13.84
C GLU A 259 14.36 -8.99 14.59
N VAL A 260 13.10 -8.94 14.16
CA VAL A 260 12.06 -8.17 14.81
C VAL A 260 11.31 -9.11 15.74
N ASP A 261 11.73 -9.17 17.00
CA ASP A 261 11.06 -9.96 18.04
C ASP A 261 9.91 -9.20 18.72
N ASP A 262 9.09 -9.91 19.50
CA ASP A 262 7.90 -9.35 20.17
C ASP A 262 8.30 -8.25 21.19
N GLU A 263 9.47 -8.32 21.81
CA GLU A 263 9.96 -7.30 22.76
C GLU A 263 10.39 -6.02 22.06
N THR A 264 11.14 -6.13 20.96
CA THR A 264 11.53 -4.99 20.13
C THR A 264 10.29 -4.27 19.61
N LEU A 265 9.27 -5.00 19.14
CA LEU A 265 8.03 -4.40 18.62
C LEU A 265 7.22 -3.64 19.68
N LYS A 266 7.25 -4.07 20.95
CA LYS A 266 6.56 -3.34 22.03
C LYS A 266 7.14 -1.95 22.23
N SER A 267 8.44 -1.77 21.97
CA SER A 267 9.10 -0.48 22.09
C SER A 267 8.87 0.44 20.89
N LEU A 268 8.42 -0.11 19.75
CA LEU A 268 8.25 0.64 18.51
C LEU A 268 6.89 1.38 18.45
N PRO A 269 6.85 2.56 17.79
CA PRO A 269 5.63 3.32 17.64
C PRO A 269 4.60 2.60 16.77
N LYS A 270 3.37 2.48 17.29
CA LYS A 270 2.23 1.88 16.58
C LYS A 270 1.62 2.82 15.56
N TRP A 271 0.94 2.26 14.57
CA TRP A 271 0.08 2.99 13.64
C TRP A 271 -1.26 3.30 14.32
N LEU A 272 -1.42 4.52 14.82
CA LEU A 272 -2.52 4.89 15.74
C LEU A 272 -3.88 4.99 15.05
N THR A 273 -3.88 5.26 13.76
CA THR A 273 -5.07 5.60 12.96
C THR A 273 -5.26 4.71 11.74
N LEU A 274 -4.30 3.85 11.40
CA LEU A 274 -4.34 3.05 10.18
C LEU A 274 -5.49 2.03 10.23
N ARG A 275 -6.38 2.10 9.24
CA ARG A 275 -7.54 1.22 9.06
C ARG A 275 -7.45 0.37 7.81
N ASP A 276 -6.88 0.94 6.74
CA ASP A 276 -6.81 0.30 5.43
C ASP A 276 -5.34 0.19 4.98
N LEU A 277 -4.89 -1.04 4.75
CA LEU A 277 -3.54 -1.34 4.30
C LEU A 277 -3.58 -2.14 3.00
N ASN A 278 -3.02 -1.57 1.93
CA ASN A 278 -2.92 -2.23 0.63
C ASN A 278 -1.45 -2.46 0.25
N LEU A 279 -1.04 -3.72 0.21
CA LEU A 279 0.28 -4.21 -0.17
C LEU A 279 0.22 -5.13 -1.40
N SER A 280 -0.78 -4.93 -2.27
CA SER A 280 -1.00 -5.77 -3.44
C SER A 280 0.09 -5.61 -4.53
N ASN A 281 0.24 -6.66 -5.34
CA ASN A 281 1.21 -6.78 -6.44
C ASN A 281 2.66 -6.57 -6.01
N ASN A 282 3.08 -7.13 -4.88
CA ASN A 282 4.46 -7.12 -4.43
C ASN A 282 5.09 -8.53 -4.54
N LYS A 283 6.20 -8.77 -3.85
CA LYS A 283 6.93 -10.04 -3.84
C LYS A 283 6.95 -10.65 -2.43
N ILE A 284 5.94 -10.34 -1.60
CA ILE A 284 5.88 -10.75 -0.20
C ILE A 284 5.65 -12.26 -0.13
N THR A 285 6.53 -12.97 0.59
CA THR A 285 6.44 -14.43 0.75
C THR A 285 5.77 -14.86 2.05
N SER A 286 5.87 -14.03 3.08
CA SER A 286 5.25 -14.27 4.39
C SER A 286 4.88 -12.94 5.05
N ILE A 287 3.87 -12.99 5.92
CA ILE A 287 3.51 -11.88 6.80
C ILE A 287 4.44 -11.97 8.01
N ASP A 288 5.11 -10.87 8.36
CA ASP A 288 5.99 -10.81 9.52
C ASP A 288 5.30 -10.17 10.73
N LEU A 289 5.93 -10.25 11.89
CA LEU A 289 5.37 -9.79 13.16
C LEU A 289 5.15 -8.26 13.21
N SER A 290 5.74 -7.48 12.30
CA SER A 290 5.56 -6.02 12.22
C SER A 290 4.11 -5.60 11.96
N ILE A 291 3.29 -6.51 11.41
CA ILE A 291 1.86 -6.28 11.22
C ILE A 291 1.14 -5.96 12.54
N SER A 292 1.66 -6.44 13.68
CA SER A 292 1.12 -6.18 15.02
C SER A 292 1.15 -4.69 15.43
N LEU A 293 1.96 -3.86 14.74
CA LEU A 293 1.98 -2.41 14.93
C LEU A 293 0.69 -1.74 14.44
N CYS A 294 -0.09 -2.42 13.60
CA CYS A 294 -1.32 -1.92 12.99
C CYS A 294 -2.56 -2.47 13.71
N ASN A 295 -2.60 -2.40 15.04
CA ASN A 295 -3.62 -3.08 15.85
C ASN A 295 -5.08 -2.60 15.66
N ARG A 296 -5.31 -1.55 14.87
CA ARG A 296 -6.63 -1.00 14.53
C ARG A 296 -7.05 -1.27 13.08
N LEU A 297 -6.28 -2.07 12.36
CA LEU A 297 -6.52 -2.39 10.96
C LEU A 297 -7.84 -3.14 10.77
N GLU A 298 -8.63 -2.67 9.81
CA GLU A 298 -9.95 -3.19 9.45
C GLU A 298 -9.92 -3.88 8.09
N THR A 299 -9.16 -3.31 7.13
CA THR A 299 -9.00 -3.86 5.79
C THR A 299 -7.54 -4.11 5.48
N ILE A 300 -7.23 -5.31 5.00
CA ILE A 300 -5.91 -5.63 4.44
C ILE A 300 -6.04 -6.25 3.05
N ASN A 301 -5.26 -5.74 2.11
CA ASN A 301 -5.13 -6.30 0.77
C ASN A 301 -3.67 -6.70 0.51
N LEU A 302 -3.45 -7.98 0.30
CA LEU A 302 -2.17 -8.63 -0.01
C LEU A 302 -2.24 -9.40 -1.33
N SER A 303 -3.17 -9.06 -2.23
CA SER A 303 -3.34 -9.78 -3.48
C SER A 303 -2.14 -9.68 -4.41
N GLY A 304 -1.91 -10.69 -5.25
CA GLY A 304 -0.80 -10.68 -6.21
C GLY A 304 0.58 -10.71 -5.57
N ASN A 305 0.73 -11.44 -4.46
CA ASN A 305 2.00 -11.68 -3.79
C ASN A 305 2.43 -13.16 -3.94
N LYS A 306 3.33 -13.64 -3.08
CA LYS A 306 3.82 -15.02 -3.07
C LYS A 306 3.57 -15.70 -1.72
N LEU A 307 2.52 -15.29 -1.01
CA LEU A 307 2.20 -15.81 0.31
C LEU A 307 1.87 -17.29 0.25
N THR A 308 2.43 -18.08 1.18
CA THR A 308 2.11 -19.51 1.36
C THR A 308 1.23 -19.77 2.59
N SER A 309 1.26 -18.86 3.57
CA SER A 309 0.44 -18.90 4.79
C SER A 309 -0.03 -17.48 5.17
N LEU A 310 -1.01 -17.42 6.08
CA LEU A 310 -1.54 -16.17 6.67
C LEU A 310 -1.19 -16.06 8.16
N GLU A 311 0.00 -16.53 8.53
CA GLU A 311 0.49 -16.38 9.90
C GLU A 311 0.50 -14.91 10.35
N TYR A 312 0.42 -14.69 11.66
CA TYR A 312 0.37 -13.38 12.31
C TYR A 312 -0.86 -12.49 12.01
N LEU A 313 -1.74 -12.82 11.05
CA LEU A 313 -3.01 -12.09 10.91
C LEU A 313 -3.88 -12.17 12.17
N THR A 314 -3.74 -13.23 12.98
CA THR A 314 -4.41 -13.36 14.29
C THR A 314 -4.01 -12.28 15.30
N LYS A 315 -2.96 -11.50 15.04
CA LYS A 315 -2.57 -10.32 15.84
C LYS A 315 -3.44 -9.09 15.54
N LEU A 316 -4.34 -9.14 14.55
CA LEU A 316 -5.20 -8.04 14.12
C LEU A 316 -6.70 -8.31 14.42
N PRO A 317 -7.17 -8.10 15.66
CA PRO A 317 -8.51 -8.53 16.09
C PRO A 317 -9.67 -7.73 15.47
N TYR A 318 -9.40 -6.59 14.82
CA TYR A 318 -10.42 -5.71 14.23
C TYR A 318 -10.56 -5.89 12.72
N LEU A 319 -9.90 -6.88 12.11
CA LEU A 319 -10.06 -7.14 10.68
C LEU A 319 -11.50 -7.51 10.33
N ILE A 320 -12.03 -6.79 9.35
CA ILE A 320 -13.36 -6.95 8.75
C ILE A 320 -13.21 -7.53 7.34
N SER A 321 -12.18 -7.12 6.60
CA SER A 321 -11.97 -7.54 5.21
C SER A 321 -10.52 -7.92 4.94
N VAL A 322 -10.33 -9.14 4.43
CA VAL A 322 -9.02 -9.68 4.05
C VAL A 322 -9.06 -10.11 2.58
N VAL A 323 -8.20 -9.50 1.77
CA VAL A 323 -8.05 -9.82 0.35
C VAL A 323 -6.66 -10.36 0.12
N VAL A 324 -6.55 -11.65 -0.20
CA VAL A 324 -5.27 -12.38 -0.39
C VAL A 324 -5.28 -13.17 -1.70
N SER A 325 -6.06 -12.71 -2.69
CA SER A 325 -6.18 -13.36 -3.98
C SER A 325 -4.88 -13.39 -4.78
N ASN A 326 -4.74 -14.36 -5.68
CA ASN A 326 -3.55 -14.54 -6.52
C ASN A 326 -2.25 -14.67 -5.69
N ASN A 327 -2.22 -15.68 -4.82
CA ASN A 327 -1.09 -16.05 -3.96
C ASN A 327 -0.82 -17.57 -4.07
N CYS A 328 0.00 -18.13 -3.18
CA CYS A 328 0.37 -19.55 -3.15
C CYS A 328 -0.16 -20.26 -1.89
N ILE A 329 -1.26 -19.80 -1.30
CA ILE A 329 -1.78 -20.31 -0.02
C ILE A 329 -2.35 -21.71 -0.22
N VAL A 330 -1.90 -22.66 0.60
CA VAL A 330 -2.37 -24.06 0.58
C VAL A 330 -3.28 -24.34 1.77
N GLU A 331 -2.92 -23.81 2.94
CA GLU A 331 -3.63 -23.98 4.20
C GLU A 331 -3.70 -22.65 4.95
N LEU A 332 -4.66 -22.57 5.87
CA LEU A 332 -4.84 -21.40 6.73
C LEU A 332 -4.58 -21.79 8.17
N PRO A 333 -3.97 -20.91 8.98
CA PRO A 333 -3.89 -21.12 10.42
C PRO A 333 -5.28 -21.01 11.04
N ASP A 334 -5.38 -21.24 12.36
CA ASP A 334 -6.62 -21.09 13.13
C ASP A 334 -7.06 -19.61 13.27
N LEU A 335 -7.45 -18.99 12.15
CA LEU A 335 -7.84 -17.58 12.06
C LEU A 335 -9.00 -17.24 13.00
N HIS A 336 -9.93 -18.18 13.17
CA HIS A 336 -11.12 -18.04 14.03
C HIS A 336 -10.80 -17.79 15.51
N THR A 337 -9.59 -18.10 15.97
CA THR A 337 -9.19 -17.87 17.38
C THR A 337 -9.16 -16.39 17.75
N ARG A 338 -8.95 -15.50 16.77
CA ARG A 338 -8.79 -14.05 17.00
C ARG A 338 -9.53 -13.17 15.99
N LEU A 339 -9.86 -13.68 14.80
CA LEU A 339 -10.55 -12.92 13.75
C LEU A 339 -12.06 -13.16 13.79
N GLY A 340 -12.70 -12.87 14.92
CA GLY A 340 -14.14 -13.07 15.11
C GLY A 340 -15.03 -12.11 14.30
N ASN A 341 -14.48 -10.99 13.82
CA ASN A 341 -15.22 -9.93 13.13
C ASN A 341 -15.04 -9.96 11.59
N LEU A 342 -14.40 -11.00 11.04
CA LEU A 342 -14.13 -11.08 9.62
C LEU A 342 -15.43 -11.29 8.84
N VAL A 343 -15.77 -10.34 7.97
CA VAL A 343 -16.99 -10.32 7.15
C VAL A 343 -16.69 -10.71 5.69
N HIS A 344 -15.56 -10.25 5.16
CA HIS A 344 -15.16 -10.50 3.77
C HIS A 344 -13.80 -11.18 3.70
N LEU A 345 -13.73 -12.31 2.97
CA LEU A 345 -12.49 -13.03 2.72
C LEU A 345 -12.37 -13.44 1.26
N ASP A 346 -11.39 -12.88 0.56
CA ASP A 346 -11.04 -13.26 -0.81
C ASP A 346 -9.73 -14.07 -0.81
N LEU A 347 -9.88 -15.37 -1.09
CA LEU A 347 -8.83 -16.37 -1.24
C LEU A 347 -8.75 -16.87 -2.70
N SER A 348 -9.34 -16.16 -3.66
CA SER A 348 -9.37 -16.58 -5.05
C SER A 348 -7.96 -16.75 -5.64
N ARG A 349 -7.80 -17.65 -6.61
CA ARG A 349 -6.52 -17.91 -7.29
C ARG A 349 -5.39 -18.26 -6.31
N ASN A 350 -5.65 -19.19 -5.40
CA ASN A 350 -4.65 -19.78 -4.51
C ASN A 350 -4.50 -21.28 -4.80
N LYS A 351 -3.96 -22.06 -3.87
CA LYS A 351 -3.72 -23.50 -4.00
C LYS A 351 -4.45 -24.30 -2.92
N MET A 352 -5.57 -23.78 -2.42
CA MET A 352 -6.31 -24.41 -1.33
C MET A 352 -6.99 -25.69 -1.81
N VAL A 353 -6.85 -26.75 -1.02
CA VAL A 353 -7.51 -28.06 -1.26
C VAL A 353 -8.67 -28.28 -0.29
N SER A 354 -8.57 -27.76 0.94
CA SER A 354 -9.58 -27.94 1.99
C SER A 354 -10.13 -26.60 2.49
N LEU A 355 -11.43 -26.59 2.82
CA LEU A 355 -12.13 -25.44 3.41
C LEU A 355 -12.29 -25.54 4.93
N ARG A 356 -11.74 -26.60 5.55
CA ARG A 356 -11.93 -26.90 6.97
C ARG A 356 -11.51 -25.76 7.91
N ALA A 357 -10.42 -25.07 7.61
CA ALA A 357 -9.91 -23.96 8.43
C ALA A 357 -10.87 -22.76 8.51
N LEU A 358 -11.84 -22.68 7.58
CA LEU A 358 -12.84 -21.60 7.52
C LEU A 358 -14.10 -21.91 8.36
N ALA A 359 -14.25 -23.14 8.85
CA ALA A 359 -15.50 -23.65 9.45
C ALA A 359 -16.01 -22.88 10.69
N CYS A 360 -15.14 -22.09 11.31
CA CYS A 360 -15.42 -21.36 12.55
C CYS A 360 -15.45 -19.82 12.36
N LEU A 361 -15.42 -19.32 11.12
CA LEU A 361 -15.51 -17.88 10.84
C LEU A 361 -16.97 -17.43 10.80
N TYR A 362 -17.63 -17.43 11.96
CA TYR A 362 -19.09 -17.30 12.06
C TYR A 362 -19.68 -15.99 11.50
N SER A 363 -18.90 -14.91 11.49
CA SER A 363 -19.30 -13.59 10.98
C SER A 363 -19.10 -13.41 9.48
N LEU A 364 -18.57 -14.42 8.79
CA LEU A 364 -18.23 -14.33 7.39
C LEU A 364 -19.50 -14.26 6.53
N VAL A 365 -19.63 -13.20 5.74
CA VAL A 365 -20.76 -12.96 4.84
C VAL A 365 -20.39 -13.26 3.40
N SER A 366 -19.16 -12.91 3.00
CA SER A 366 -18.66 -13.12 1.64
C SER A 366 -17.37 -13.91 1.67
N LEU A 367 -17.34 -15.01 0.92
CA LEU A 367 -16.19 -15.88 0.74
C LEU A 367 -15.95 -16.16 -0.75
N ASP A 368 -14.81 -15.70 -1.25
CA ASP A 368 -14.32 -16.09 -2.57
C ASP A 368 -13.17 -17.10 -2.44
N VAL A 369 -13.40 -18.33 -2.88
CA VAL A 369 -12.37 -19.38 -3.01
C VAL A 369 -12.24 -19.84 -4.47
N SER A 370 -12.65 -19.01 -5.42
CA SER A 370 -12.59 -19.34 -6.85
C SER A 370 -11.17 -19.63 -7.32
N SER A 371 -11.04 -20.43 -8.37
CA SER A 371 -9.74 -20.80 -8.96
C SER A 371 -8.73 -21.38 -7.95
N ASN A 372 -9.21 -22.27 -7.07
CA ASN A 372 -8.38 -23.06 -6.15
C ASN A 372 -8.37 -24.54 -6.58
N LEU A 373 -8.00 -25.45 -5.67
CA LEU A 373 -7.87 -26.89 -5.91
C LEU A 373 -8.88 -27.72 -5.10
N VAL A 374 -10.05 -27.17 -4.79
CA VAL A 374 -11.12 -27.88 -4.08
C VAL A 374 -11.75 -28.93 -5.01
N VAL A 375 -11.54 -30.22 -4.70
CA VAL A 375 -12.01 -31.33 -5.53
C VAL A 375 -13.36 -31.88 -5.04
N ASP A 376 -13.49 -32.08 -3.73
CA ASP A 376 -14.65 -32.73 -3.14
C ASP A 376 -15.71 -31.71 -2.70
N VAL A 377 -16.97 -31.97 -3.05
CA VAL A 377 -18.12 -31.19 -2.57
C VAL A 377 -18.28 -31.30 -1.05
N ASN A 378 -17.78 -32.38 -0.43
CA ASN A 378 -17.84 -32.53 1.02
C ASN A 378 -17.11 -31.42 1.78
N GLU A 379 -16.10 -30.78 1.17
CA GLU A 379 -15.40 -29.64 1.76
C GLU A 379 -16.35 -28.45 2.00
N VAL A 380 -17.40 -28.32 1.19
CA VAL A 380 -18.42 -27.27 1.34
C VAL A 380 -19.17 -27.40 2.67
N HIS A 381 -19.31 -28.62 3.23
CA HIS A 381 -19.97 -28.81 4.53
C HIS A 381 -19.27 -28.09 5.68
N HIS A 382 -17.99 -27.74 5.54
CA HIS A 382 -17.27 -26.94 6.52
C HIS A 382 -17.78 -25.50 6.57
N VAL A 383 -18.00 -24.89 5.40
CA VAL A 383 -18.46 -23.48 5.30
C VAL A 383 -19.97 -23.34 5.27
N ALA A 384 -20.72 -24.37 4.88
CA ALA A 384 -22.18 -24.36 4.87
C ALA A 384 -22.81 -24.19 6.26
N LYS A 385 -22.04 -24.47 7.33
CA LYS A 385 -22.46 -24.27 8.72
C LYS A 385 -22.31 -22.82 9.19
N LEU A 386 -21.64 -21.96 8.43
CA LEU A 386 -21.42 -20.57 8.79
C LEU A 386 -22.73 -19.79 8.69
N PRO A 387 -23.27 -19.24 9.79
CA PRO A 387 -24.65 -18.74 9.86
C PRO A 387 -24.88 -17.46 9.05
N CYS A 388 -23.84 -16.70 8.76
CA CYS A 388 -23.93 -15.42 8.06
C CYS A 388 -23.49 -15.49 6.59
N LEU A 389 -22.99 -16.64 6.10
CA LEU A 389 -22.45 -16.74 4.76
C LEU A 389 -23.57 -16.64 3.72
N GLU A 390 -23.51 -15.58 2.91
CA GLU A 390 -24.49 -15.25 1.86
C GLU A 390 -23.84 -15.34 0.48
N ASP A 391 -22.66 -14.74 0.28
CA ASP A 391 -21.94 -14.76 -0.99
C ASP A 391 -20.84 -15.82 -0.96
N PHE A 392 -20.93 -16.82 -1.83
CA PHE A 392 -19.94 -17.89 -1.93
C PHE A 392 -19.53 -18.12 -3.38
N ILE A 393 -18.26 -17.90 -3.69
CA ILE A 393 -17.71 -18.10 -5.03
C ILE A 393 -16.72 -19.26 -5.01
N LEU A 394 -17.02 -20.29 -5.79
CA LEU A 394 -16.28 -21.55 -5.85
C LEU A 394 -15.94 -21.95 -7.31
N THR A 395 -16.34 -21.13 -8.31
CA THR A 395 -15.95 -21.28 -9.72
C THR A 395 -14.45 -21.53 -9.93
N GLY A 396 -14.10 -22.26 -10.98
CA GLY A 396 -12.69 -22.51 -11.32
C GLY A 396 -11.98 -23.52 -10.41
N ASN A 397 -12.68 -24.14 -9.46
CA ASN A 397 -12.21 -25.31 -8.73
C ASN A 397 -12.63 -26.61 -9.45
N PRO A 398 -11.91 -27.74 -9.29
CA PRO A 398 -12.31 -29.02 -9.86
C PRO A 398 -13.75 -29.45 -9.47
N VAL A 399 -14.21 -29.14 -8.25
CA VAL A 399 -15.58 -29.39 -7.80
C VAL A 399 -16.64 -28.71 -8.69
N SER A 400 -16.32 -27.58 -9.34
CA SER A 400 -17.25 -26.87 -10.23
C SER A 400 -17.56 -27.61 -11.54
N THR A 401 -16.80 -28.67 -11.85
CA THR A 401 -16.98 -29.50 -13.06
C THR A 401 -17.92 -30.67 -12.88
N ILE A 402 -18.35 -30.97 -11.64
CA ILE A 402 -19.20 -32.13 -11.36
C ILE A 402 -20.61 -31.92 -11.92
N VAL A 403 -21.25 -33.02 -12.33
CA VAL A 403 -22.67 -32.99 -12.73
C VAL A 403 -23.53 -32.55 -11.56
N ASP A 404 -24.47 -31.64 -11.84
CA ASP A 404 -25.36 -31.00 -10.85
C ASP A 404 -24.60 -30.25 -9.74
N TYR A 405 -23.40 -29.72 -10.05
CA TYR A 405 -22.55 -28.97 -9.12
C TYR A 405 -23.33 -28.00 -8.23
N ARG A 406 -24.06 -27.05 -8.81
CA ARG A 406 -24.80 -26.02 -8.05
C ARG A 406 -25.80 -26.63 -7.08
N THR A 407 -26.61 -27.60 -7.54
CA THR A 407 -27.59 -28.29 -6.69
C THR A 407 -26.94 -29.06 -5.54
N LYS A 408 -25.80 -29.74 -5.80
CA LYS A 408 -25.06 -30.46 -4.75
C LYS A 408 -24.47 -29.51 -3.71
N VAL A 409 -23.91 -28.38 -4.13
CA VAL A 409 -23.42 -27.33 -3.22
C VAL A 409 -24.57 -26.77 -2.39
N MET A 410 -25.69 -26.43 -3.02
CA MET A 410 -26.87 -25.92 -2.32
C MET A 410 -27.45 -26.95 -1.33
N GLU A 411 -27.41 -28.25 -1.65
CA GLU A 411 -27.81 -29.31 -0.72
C GLU A 411 -26.99 -29.27 0.58
N CYS A 412 -25.70 -28.92 0.53
CA CYS A 412 -24.85 -28.76 1.71
C CYS A 412 -25.33 -27.64 2.66
N PHE A 413 -25.96 -26.59 2.13
CA PHE A 413 -26.51 -25.46 2.90
C PHE A 413 -27.90 -25.73 3.49
N GLY A 414 -28.53 -26.86 3.14
CA GLY A 414 -29.78 -27.26 3.78
C GLY A 414 -30.91 -26.26 3.54
N ASN A 415 -31.61 -25.90 4.61
CA ASN A 415 -32.70 -24.92 4.59
C ASN A 415 -32.24 -23.51 4.19
N ARG A 416 -30.95 -23.20 4.35
CA ARG A 416 -30.38 -21.88 4.04
C ARG A 416 -29.95 -21.73 2.59
N CYS A 417 -30.16 -22.75 1.74
CA CYS A 417 -29.77 -22.68 0.34
C CYS A 417 -30.41 -21.52 -0.43
N SER A 418 -31.58 -21.02 0.00
CA SER A 418 -32.25 -19.86 -0.61
C SER A 418 -31.58 -18.51 -0.32
N GLU A 419 -30.79 -18.41 0.75
CA GLU A 419 -30.03 -17.22 1.14
C GLU A 419 -28.72 -17.09 0.35
N LEU A 420 -28.22 -18.21 -0.18
CA LEU A 420 -26.91 -18.31 -0.82
C LEU A 420 -26.90 -17.68 -2.21
N CYS A 421 -25.98 -16.75 -2.46
CA CYS A 421 -25.56 -16.32 -3.79
C CYS A 421 -24.31 -17.13 -4.20
N LEU A 422 -24.53 -18.21 -4.97
CA LEU A 422 -23.45 -19.09 -5.42
C LEU A 422 -22.92 -18.61 -6.77
N ASP A 423 -21.62 -18.35 -6.84
CA ASP A 423 -20.93 -17.98 -8.09
C ASP A 423 -21.53 -16.74 -8.77
N ASN A 424 -21.92 -15.75 -7.96
CA ASN A 424 -22.62 -14.52 -8.36
C ASN A 424 -24.06 -14.71 -8.89
N GLU A 425 -24.66 -15.88 -8.67
CA GLU A 425 -26.03 -16.18 -9.10
C GLU A 425 -26.88 -16.75 -7.96
N ARG A 426 -28.04 -16.13 -7.72
CA ARG A 426 -29.04 -16.65 -6.77
C ARG A 426 -29.69 -17.95 -7.28
N PRO A 427 -30.10 -18.86 -6.38
CA PRO A 427 -30.80 -20.09 -6.72
C PRO A 427 -32.05 -19.81 -7.54
N THR A 428 -32.21 -20.56 -8.61
CA THR A 428 -33.47 -20.59 -9.36
C THR A 428 -34.49 -21.46 -8.63
N GLN A 429 -35.79 -21.22 -8.86
CA GLN A 429 -36.84 -22.05 -8.24
C GLN A 429 -36.68 -23.55 -8.55
N ARG A 430 -36.24 -23.89 -9.77
CA ARG A 430 -35.99 -25.28 -10.18
C ARG A 430 -34.88 -25.94 -9.36
N GLU A 431 -33.82 -25.20 -9.04
CA GLU A 431 -32.73 -25.71 -8.19
C GLU A 431 -33.24 -25.91 -6.76
N LEU A 432 -33.99 -24.96 -6.21
CA LEU A 432 -34.58 -25.06 -4.86
C LEU A 432 -35.53 -26.27 -4.75
N ASP A 433 -36.40 -26.48 -5.74
CA ASP A 433 -37.31 -27.63 -5.78
C ASP A 433 -36.52 -28.95 -5.81
N LYS A 434 -35.44 -29.02 -6.61
CA LYS A 434 -34.56 -30.19 -6.69
C LYS A 434 -33.85 -30.46 -5.36
N VAL A 435 -33.34 -29.41 -4.71
CA VAL A 435 -32.69 -29.50 -3.39
C VAL A 435 -33.67 -29.99 -2.33
N ALA A 436 -34.90 -29.48 -2.31
CA ALA A 436 -35.94 -29.91 -1.37
C ALA A 436 -36.28 -31.40 -1.53
N VAL A 437 -36.38 -31.89 -2.77
CA VAL A 437 -36.58 -33.32 -3.05
C VAL A 437 -35.39 -34.16 -2.55
N LEU A 438 -34.16 -33.72 -2.80
CA LEU A 438 -32.96 -34.42 -2.34
C LEU A 438 -32.89 -34.50 -0.80
N GLN A 439 -33.22 -33.41 -0.12
CA GLN A 439 -33.31 -33.36 1.34
C GLN A 439 -34.38 -34.31 1.89
N ALA A 440 -35.58 -34.34 1.27
CA ALA A 440 -36.64 -35.26 1.68
C ALA A 440 -36.24 -36.74 1.50
N LEU A 441 -35.55 -37.07 0.39
CA LEU A 441 -35.03 -38.41 0.15
C LEU A 441 -33.92 -38.80 1.16
N ARG A 442 -33.05 -37.87 1.52
CA ARG A 442 -32.01 -38.07 2.53
C ARG A 442 -32.65 -38.32 3.91
N ALA A 443 -33.61 -37.49 4.31
CA ALA A 443 -34.35 -37.63 5.54
C ALA A 443 -35.13 -38.96 5.61
N ALA A 444 -35.70 -39.43 4.49
CA ALA A 444 -36.38 -40.73 4.43
C ALA A 444 -35.40 -41.91 4.60
N ARG A 445 -34.19 -41.82 4.02
CA ARG A 445 -33.14 -42.83 4.18
C ARG A 445 -32.59 -42.89 5.59
N GLU A 446 -32.33 -41.74 6.20
CA GLU A 446 -31.84 -41.63 7.57
C GLU A 446 -32.92 -41.98 8.61
N GLY A 447 -34.19 -41.65 8.34
CA GLY A 447 -35.34 -42.04 9.16
C GLY A 447 -35.68 -43.53 9.10
N SER A 448 -35.20 -44.27 8.08
CA SER A 448 -35.41 -45.71 7.94
C SER A 448 -34.47 -46.57 8.79
N THR A 449 -33.44 -45.99 9.43
CA THR A 449 -32.48 -46.74 10.29
C THR A 449 -32.87 -46.80 11.77
N CYS A 450 -34.08 -46.36 12.14
CA CYS A 450 -34.60 -46.53 13.50
C CYS A 450 -36.02 -47.14 13.53
N ARG A 451 -36.10 -48.33 14.14
CA ARG A 451 -37.26 -49.12 14.59
C ARG A 451 -37.83 -50.17 13.62
N LEU A 452 -37.33 -51.39 13.76
CA LEU A 452 -38.20 -52.57 13.77
C LEU A 452 -38.36 -53.00 15.24
N PRO A 453 -39.57 -53.00 15.83
CA PRO A 453 -39.80 -53.65 17.10
C PRO A 453 -39.73 -55.18 16.88
N THR A 454 -38.81 -55.84 17.56
CA THR A 454 -38.78 -57.29 17.67
C THR A 454 -40.05 -57.76 18.37
N LEU A 455 -40.96 -58.40 17.61
CA LEU A 455 -42.07 -59.18 18.15
C LEU A 455 -41.50 -60.40 18.88
N SER A 456 -41.39 -60.29 20.20
CA SER A 456 -41.13 -61.44 21.08
C SER A 456 -42.43 -62.20 21.32
N ILE A 457 -42.51 -63.41 20.77
CA ILE A 457 -43.57 -64.38 21.02
C ILE A 457 -43.26 -65.09 22.34
N ALA A 458 -44.11 -64.91 23.36
CA ALA A 458 -44.18 -65.79 24.53
C ALA A 458 -44.76 -67.16 24.10
N SER A 459 -44.47 -68.35 24.65
CA SER A 459 -44.12 -68.85 26.00
C SER A 459 -43.54 -70.30 25.84
N PRO A 460 -43.35 -71.21 26.85
CA PRO A 460 -43.60 -71.12 28.30
C PRO A 460 -42.54 -71.75 29.27
N LEU A 461 -42.69 -71.37 30.55
CA LEU A 461 -42.46 -72.11 31.81
C LEU A 461 -41.16 -72.94 32.04
N SER A 462 -40.41 -72.57 33.08
CA SER A 462 -39.95 -73.52 34.13
C SER A 462 -39.47 -72.79 35.40
N LEU A 463 -39.73 -73.43 36.54
CA LEU A 463 -39.58 -72.94 37.92
C LEU A 463 -38.12 -72.98 38.43
N ARG A 464 -37.73 -72.02 39.29
CA ARG A 464 -37.39 -72.22 40.74
C ARG A 464 -36.66 -71.01 41.39
N GLN A 465 -37.28 -70.53 42.47
CA GLN A 465 -36.75 -70.18 43.83
C GLN A 465 -35.52 -69.23 43.99
N SER A 466 -35.77 -68.03 44.56
CA SER A 466 -35.40 -67.53 45.92
C SER A 466 -33.96 -67.00 46.04
N HIS A 467 -33.63 -65.79 46.54
CA HIS A 467 -34.09 -65.09 47.75
C HIS A 467 -33.85 -63.56 47.70
N ASN A 468 -34.69 -62.84 48.46
CA ASN A 468 -34.60 -61.51 49.09
C ASN A 468 -33.21 -60.83 49.16
N THR A 469 -33.09 -59.51 49.00
CA THR A 469 -33.45 -58.56 50.10
C THR A 469 -33.57 -57.08 49.66
N SER A 470 -34.56 -56.43 50.30
CA SER A 470 -34.71 -55.02 50.73
C SER A 470 -34.71 -53.88 49.69
N ILE A 471 -35.85 -53.22 49.39
CA ILE A 471 -36.59 -52.19 50.18
C ILE A 471 -35.74 -50.91 50.30
N THR A 472 -36.08 -49.70 49.82
CA THR A 472 -37.30 -48.90 49.55
C THR A 472 -36.89 -47.78 48.56
N GLY A 473 -37.65 -47.36 47.52
CA GLY A 473 -38.89 -46.55 47.55
C GLY A 473 -38.60 -45.10 48.01
N LEU A 474 -38.94 -43.98 47.35
CA LEU A 474 -39.85 -43.57 46.26
C LEU A 474 -39.31 -42.19 45.75
N VAL A 475 -39.29 -41.86 44.46
CA VAL A 475 -40.33 -41.10 43.70
C VAL A 475 -40.60 -39.71 44.32
N CYS A 476 -40.09 -38.61 43.77
CA CYS A 476 -40.53 -37.83 42.58
C CYS A 476 -41.22 -36.52 43.02
N VAL A 477 -40.97 -35.45 42.24
CA VAL A 477 -41.95 -34.49 41.69
C VAL A 477 -41.35 -33.09 41.63
N CYS A 478 -41.36 -32.55 40.42
CA CYS A 478 -41.04 -31.21 40.00
C CYS A 478 -42.10 -30.20 40.45
N THR A 479 -41.71 -28.94 40.70
CA THR A 479 -42.55 -27.77 40.37
C THR A 479 -41.69 -26.55 40.07
N ALA A 480 -42.10 -25.84 39.02
CA ALA A 480 -41.59 -24.56 38.53
C ALA A 480 -42.02 -23.38 39.44
N GLY A 481 -41.34 -22.22 39.28
CA GLY A 481 -41.83 -20.94 39.77
C GLY A 481 -40.79 -19.81 39.73
N SER A 482 -41.05 -18.79 38.91
CA SER A 482 -40.30 -17.55 38.70
C SER A 482 -40.50 -16.48 39.79
N ALA A 483 -39.52 -15.59 39.98
CA ALA A 483 -39.63 -14.15 40.36
C ALA A 483 -38.21 -13.62 40.71
N THR A 484 -37.57 -12.71 39.95
CA THR A 484 -37.64 -11.22 39.94
C THR A 484 -37.16 -10.48 41.21
N ALA A 485 -36.38 -9.42 40.95
CA ALA A 485 -35.90 -8.31 41.82
C ALA A 485 -34.65 -8.57 42.68
N ALA A 486 -33.81 -7.60 43.06
CA ALA A 486 -33.28 -6.34 42.53
C ALA A 486 -32.48 -5.68 43.68
N ALA A 487 -31.36 -5.03 43.33
CA ALA A 487 -30.77 -3.85 43.98
C ALA A 487 -29.96 -3.94 45.31
N ASN A 488 -28.90 -3.10 45.29
CA ASN A 488 -28.16 -2.44 46.37
C ASN A 488 -26.99 -3.19 47.04
N SER A 489 -25.86 -2.58 47.42
CA SER A 489 -25.03 -1.39 47.07
C SER A 489 -24.06 -1.19 48.25
N VAL A 490 -22.93 -0.50 48.01
CA VAL A 490 -22.11 0.27 48.99
C VAL A 490 -20.92 -0.44 49.66
N ASN A 491 -19.69 -0.03 49.30
CA ASN A 491 -18.72 0.63 50.19
C ASN A 491 -17.38 0.93 49.47
N ASP A 492 -17.14 2.21 49.16
CA ASP A 492 -15.83 2.92 49.31
C ASP A 492 -15.92 3.71 50.66
N PRO A 493 -14.91 4.45 51.21
CA PRO A 493 -13.61 4.99 50.69
C PRO A 493 -12.48 4.91 51.81
N PRO A 494 -11.42 5.77 51.93
CA PRO A 494 -10.96 6.94 51.15
C PRO A 494 -9.44 7.12 50.86
N ASP A 495 -9.20 8.14 50.02
CA ASP A 495 -7.98 8.87 49.67
C ASP A 495 -7.09 9.38 50.82
N VAL A 496 -5.78 9.52 50.54
CA VAL A 496 -4.97 10.72 50.92
C VAL A 496 -3.92 11.00 49.83
N ALA A 497 -3.83 12.27 49.43
CA ALA A 497 -2.86 12.86 48.50
C ALA A 497 -1.65 13.49 49.23
N THR A 498 -0.49 13.58 48.56
CA THR A 498 0.57 14.66 48.56
C THR A 498 1.90 14.04 48.07
N ALA A 499 2.50 14.47 46.95
CA ALA A 499 3.28 15.69 46.67
C ALA A 499 4.79 15.57 46.98
N VAL A 500 5.59 15.66 45.90
CA VAL A 500 6.92 16.31 45.77
C VAL A 500 8.17 15.64 46.39
N GLU A 501 9.23 15.61 45.57
CA GLU A 501 10.65 15.94 45.85
C GLU A 501 11.74 14.97 45.34
N GLU A 502 12.72 15.62 44.71
CA GLU A 502 13.96 15.16 44.10
C GLU A 502 14.95 14.52 45.09
N ALA A 503 15.75 13.55 44.64
CA ALA A 503 17.13 13.29 45.10
C ALA A 503 17.77 12.22 44.18
N THR A 504 18.68 12.56 43.26
CA THR A 504 20.15 12.55 43.40
C THR A 504 20.80 11.21 43.79
N LYS A 505 21.56 10.65 42.82
CA LYS A 505 22.95 10.14 42.86
C LYS A 505 23.44 9.16 43.96
N PHE A 506 24.41 8.34 43.52
CA PHE A 506 25.28 7.34 44.21
C PHE A 506 24.67 5.93 44.23
N ASP A 507 25.31 4.86 43.75
CA ASP A 507 26.68 4.56 43.30
C ASP A 507 26.66 3.59 42.10
#